data_AF-A0A523DVW4-F1
#
_entry.id   AF-A0A523DVW4-F1
#
_cell.length_a   1.000
_cell.length_b   1.000
_cell.length_c   1.000
_cell.angle_alpha   90.00
_cell.angle_beta   90.00
_cell.angle_gamma   90.00
#
_symmetry.space_group_name_H-M   'P 1'
#
loop_
_entity.id
_entity.type
_entity.pdbx_description
1 polymer ?
#
loop_
_entity_poly.entity_id
_entity_poly.type
_entity_poly.pdbx_seq_one_letter_code
_entity_poly.pdbx_strand_id
1 'polypeptide(L)'
;MRLLLDTHALLWWTTDDKRLKDREREAIADEDAVVWVSAASIWEITIKASLGRIELDKAALRQELDRNTFLELPILWQHAEAAGSLPRHHDDPFDRMLIAQAQTEQLVLVSYGRAFRDYDVPLAPADI
;
A
#
# COMPACT_ATOMS: atom_id res chain seq x y z
N MET A 1 -7.36 12.93 5.29
CA MET A 1 -6.66 12.57 4.02
C MET A 1 -7.05 11.15 3.60
N ARG A 2 -7.02 10.76 2.32
CA ARG A 2 -7.30 9.37 1.89
C ARG A 2 -6.00 8.70 1.45
N LEU A 3 -5.54 7.72 2.23
CA LEU A 3 -4.25 7.06 2.03
C LEU A 3 -4.44 5.64 1.49
N LEU A 4 -3.52 5.18 0.65
CA LEU A 4 -3.34 3.77 0.30
C LEU A 4 -1.94 3.36 0.77
N LEU A 5 -1.86 2.38 1.66
CA LEU A 5 -0.56 1.85 2.09
C LEU A 5 0.01 0.92 1.03
N ASP A 6 1.27 1.12 0.64
CA ASP A 6 1.99 0.09 -0.10
C ASP A 6 2.31 -1.12 0.81
N THR A 7 2.77 -2.20 0.18
CA THR A 7 3.09 -3.45 0.88
C THR A 7 4.16 -3.30 1.96
N HIS A 8 5.20 -2.48 1.73
CA HIS A 8 6.28 -2.29 2.70
C HIS A 8 5.84 -1.40 3.86
N ALA A 9 5.10 -0.32 3.59
CA ALA A 9 4.54 0.57 4.58
C ALA A 9 3.59 -0.18 5.52
N LEU A 10 2.72 -1.05 4.97
CA LEU A 10 1.87 -1.91 5.78
C LEU A 10 2.68 -2.84 6.68
N LEU A 11 3.68 -3.53 6.14
CA LEU A 11 4.53 -4.42 6.94
C LEU A 11 5.24 -3.65 8.06
N TRP A 12 5.87 -2.52 7.74
CA TRP A 12 6.60 -1.71 8.72
C TRP A 12 5.70 -1.09 9.78
N TRP A 13 4.47 -0.71 9.42
CA TRP A 13 3.46 -0.31 10.40
C TRP A 13 3.18 -1.46 11.38
N THR A 14 2.85 -2.65 10.85
CA THR A 14 2.46 -3.81 11.67
C THR A 14 3.58 -4.33 12.57
N THR A 15 4.85 -4.14 12.19
CA THR A 15 6.02 -4.61 12.96
C THR A 15 6.72 -3.50 13.74
N ASP A 16 6.12 -2.31 13.83
CA ASP A 16 6.73 -1.11 14.41
C ASP A 16 8.18 -0.85 13.93
N ASP A 17 8.41 -1.03 12.62
CA ASP A 17 9.74 -0.93 12.02
C ASP A 17 10.12 0.54 11.77
N LYS A 18 11.33 0.93 12.19
CA LYS A 18 11.85 2.31 12.08
C LYS A 18 12.06 2.80 10.63
N ARG A 19 11.98 1.90 9.64
CA ARG A 19 12.01 2.27 8.22
C ARG A 19 10.77 3.07 7.81
N LEU A 20 9.65 2.86 8.49
CA LEU A 20 8.50 3.76 8.41
C LEU A 20 8.80 4.99 9.25
N LYS A 21 9.12 6.12 8.61
CA LYS A 21 9.54 7.33 9.33
C LYS A 21 8.35 7.99 10.03
N ASP A 22 8.67 8.87 10.96
CA ASP A 22 7.68 9.50 11.85
C ASP A 22 6.61 10.29 11.09
N ARG A 23 6.99 11.01 10.02
CA ARG A 23 6.04 11.75 9.17
C ARG A 23 4.99 10.84 8.53
N GLU A 24 5.38 9.64 8.09
CA GLU A 24 4.45 8.66 7.52
C GLU A 24 3.57 8.05 8.61
N ARG A 25 4.13 7.80 9.80
CA ARG A 25 3.36 7.31 10.96
C ARG A 25 2.31 8.32 11.42
N GLU A 26 2.69 9.58 11.51
CA GLU A 26 1.78 10.69 11.85
C GLU A 26 0.64 10.78 10.83
N ALA A 27 0.94 10.70 9.53
CA ALA A 27 -0.08 10.73 8.48
C ALA A 27 -1.05 9.52 8.54
N ILE A 28 -0.56 8.34 8.92
CA ILE A 28 -1.38 7.12 9.07
C ILE A 28 -2.21 7.17 10.36
N ALA A 29 -1.66 7.72 11.44
CA ALA A 29 -2.28 7.78 12.76
C ALA A 29 -3.23 8.99 12.94
N ASP A 30 -3.26 9.92 11.98
CA ASP A 30 -4.15 11.07 11.98
C ASP A 30 -5.63 10.61 12.03
N GLU A 31 -6.39 11.12 13.00
CA GLU A 31 -7.80 10.77 13.20
C GLU A 31 -8.69 11.16 12.02
N ASP A 32 -8.27 12.17 11.23
CA ASP A 32 -8.97 12.61 10.01
C ASP A 32 -8.47 11.86 8.75
N ALA A 33 -7.54 10.90 8.89
CA ALA A 33 -7.11 10.05 7.80
C ALA A 33 -8.03 8.83 7.62
N VAL A 34 -8.39 8.58 6.36
CA VAL A 34 -9.01 7.33 5.93
C VAL A 34 -7.94 6.50 5.24
N VAL A 35 -7.53 5.42 5.89
CA VAL A 35 -6.41 4.58 5.43
C VAL A 35 -6.94 3.30 4.81
N TRP A 36 -6.60 3.09 3.54
CA TRP A 36 -6.97 1.91 2.78
C TRP A 36 -5.81 0.92 2.70
N VAL A 37 -6.15 -0.36 2.74
CA VAL A 37 -5.24 -1.49 2.49
C VAL A 37 -5.79 -2.30 1.32
N SER A 38 -5.00 -2.38 0.25
CA SER A 38 -5.37 -3.17 -0.93
C SER A 38 -5.28 -4.67 -0.67
N ALA A 39 -6.25 -5.42 -1.22
CA ALA A 39 -6.14 -6.86 -1.33
C ALA A 39 -4.86 -7.30 -2.09
N ALA A 40 -4.32 -6.48 -3.00
CA ALA A 40 -3.07 -6.74 -3.70
C ALA A 40 -1.86 -6.78 -2.75
N SER A 41 -1.80 -5.89 -1.76
CA SER A 41 -0.72 -5.89 -0.76
C SER A 41 -0.77 -7.13 0.10
N ILE A 42 -1.95 -7.53 0.56
CA ILE A 42 -2.13 -8.79 1.32
C ILE A 42 -1.73 -10.00 0.46
N TRP A 43 -2.11 -10.00 -0.83
CA TRP A 43 -1.73 -11.04 -1.78
C TRP A 43 -0.20 -11.12 -1.97
N GLU A 44 0.48 -9.98 -2.13
CA GLU A 44 1.94 -9.94 -2.26
C GLU A 44 2.65 -10.44 -0.99
N ILE A 45 2.21 -9.97 0.18
CA ILE A 45 2.76 -10.35 1.49
C ILE A 45 2.66 -11.86 1.69
N THR A 46 1.47 -12.42 1.44
CA THR A 46 1.23 -13.85 1.66
C THR A 46 2.02 -14.73 0.67
N ILE A 47 2.19 -14.30 -0.59
CA ILE A 47 3.10 -14.95 -1.54
C ILE A 47 4.54 -14.90 -1.03
N LYS A 48 5.07 -13.72 -0.69
CA LYS A 48 6.46 -13.58 -0.20
C LYS A 48 6.71 -14.45 1.03
N ALA A 49 5.76 -14.51 1.96
CA ALA A 49 5.83 -15.36 3.15
C ALA A 49 5.86 -16.85 2.80
N SER A 50 4.98 -17.31 1.90
CA SER A 50 4.96 -18.71 1.45
C SER A 50 6.26 -19.13 0.74
N LEU A 51 6.94 -18.19 0.09
CA LEU A 51 8.23 -18.40 -0.56
C LEU A 51 9.42 -18.29 0.42
N GLY A 52 9.17 -18.05 1.71
CA GLY A 52 10.20 -17.88 2.74
C GLY A 52 11.03 -16.61 2.58
N ARG A 53 10.55 -15.60 1.84
CA ARG A 53 11.26 -14.35 1.58
C ARG A 53 11.08 -13.32 2.68
N ILE A 54 10.01 -13.44 3.47
CA ILE A 54 9.73 -12.62 4.64
C ILE A 54 9.20 -13.50 5.77
N GLU A 55 9.50 -13.12 7.00
CA GLU A 55 8.78 -13.62 8.17
C GLU A 55 7.47 -12.85 8.30
N LEU A 56 6.36 -13.57 8.48
CA LEU A 56 5.04 -12.98 8.61
C LEU A 56 4.35 -13.55 9.84
N ASP A 57 4.13 -12.69 10.84
CA ASP A 57 3.16 -12.97 11.89
C ASP A 57 1.75 -12.73 11.36
N LYS A 58 1.11 -13.81 10.90
CA LYS A 58 -0.26 -13.76 10.36
C LYS A 58 -1.27 -13.32 11.42
N ALA A 59 -1.05 -13.61 12.69
CA ALA A 59 -1.96 -13.24 13.76
C ALA A 59 -1.88 -11.73 14.03
N ALA A 60 -0.66 -11.18 14.08
CA ALA A 60 -0.45 -9.74 14.22
C ALA A 60 -1.04 -8.96 13.04
N LEU A 61 -0.76 -9.38 11.80
CA LEU A 61 -1.34 -8.75 10.61
C LEU A 61 -2.87 -8.78 10.65
N ARG A 62 -3.46 -9.94 11.01
CA ARG A 62 -4.92 -10.06 11.10
C ARG A 62 -5.50 -9.17 12.20
N GLN A 63 -4.84 -9.08 13.35
CA GLN A 63 -5.26 -8.21 14.45
C GLN A 63 -5.26 -6.73 14.03
N GLU A 64 -4.24 -6.27 13.30
CA GLU A 64 -4.19 -4.90 12.80
C GLU A 64 -5.32 -4.62 11.79
N LEU A 65 -5.59 -5.57 10.88
CA LEU A 65 -6.71 -5.44 9.94
C LEU A 65 -8.08 -5.46 10.64
N ASP A 66 -8.22 -6.24 11.72
CA ASP A 66 -9.48 -6.38 12.47
C ASP A 66 -9.75 -5.23 13.45
N ARG A 67 -8.74 -4.41 13.76
CA ARG A 67 -8.93 -3.21 14.59
C ARG A 67 -9.78 -2.13 13.93
N ASN A 68 -10.21 -2.33 12.67
CA ASN A 68 -10.93 -1.35 11.84
C ASN A 68 -10.20 0.00 11.68
N THR A 69 -8.90 0.04 12.00
CA THR A 69 -8.04 1.19 11.70
C THR A 69 -7.89 1.37 10.19
N PHE A 70 -8.00 0.27 9.43
CA PHE A 70 -7.83 0.25 8.00
C PHE A 70 -9.10 -0.22 7.30
N LEU A 71 -9.40 0.40 6.17
CA LEU A 71 -10.46 -0.02 5.27
C LEU A 71 -9.89 -0.96 4.20
N GLU A 72 -10.56 -2.08 3.97
CA GLU A 72 -10.20 -2.99 2.88
C GLU A 72 -10.54 -2.35 1.52
N LEU A 73 -9.56 -2.33 0.62
CA LEU A 73 -9.76 -1.93 -0.77
C LEU A 73 -9.77 -3.16 -1.70
N PRO A 74 -10.95 -3.63 -2.14
CA PRO A 74 -11.04 -4.75 -3.06
C PRO A 74 -10.47 -4.38 -4.44
N ILE A 75 -9.97 -5.39 -5.16
CA ILE A 75 -9.60 -5.23 -6.57
C ILE A 75 -10.84 -5.41 -7.42
N LEU A 76 -11.25 -4.34 -8.11
CA LEU A 76 -12.33 -4.34 -9.08
C LEU A 76 -11.77 -4.45 -10.50
N TRP A 77 -12.61 -4.87 -11.46
CA TRP A 77 -12.19 -4.99 -12.87
C TRP A 77 -11.68 -3.65 -13.45
N GLN A 78 -12.22 -2.52 -12.99
CA GLN A 78 -11.76 -1.18 -13.36
C GLN A 78 -10.29 -0.94 -12.95
N HIS A 79 -9.89 -1.45 -11.78
CA HIS A 79 -8.50 -1.37 -11.33
C HIS A 79 -7.58 -2.22 -12.21
N ALA A 80 -8.05 -3.40 -12.63
CA ALA A 80 -7.30 -4.27 -13.53
C ALA A 80 -7.12 -3.65 -14.93
N GLU A 81 -8.17 -3.04 -15.49
CA GLU A 81 -8.09 -2.31 -16.78
C GLU A 81 -7.12 -1.12 -16.69
N ALA A 82 -7.21 -0.34 -15.61
CA ALA A 82 -6.30 0.77 -15.35
C ALA A 82 -4.84 0.28 -15.23
N ALA A 83 -4.59 -0.80 -14.48
CA ALA A 83 -3.25 -1.39 -14.33
C ALA A 83 -2.66 -1.89 -15.67
N GLY A 84 -3.51 -2.43 -16.55
CA GLY A 84 -3.13 -2.83 -17.90
C GLY A 84 -2.81 -1.66 -18.83
N SER A 85 -3.35 -0.48 -18.55
CA SER A 85 -3.18 0.75 -19.35
C SER A 85 -2.03 1.64 -18.88
N LEU A 86 -1.49 1.39 -17.68
CA LEU A 86 -0.36 2.14 -17.13
C LEU A 86 0.88 2.07 -18.05
N PRO A 87 1.65 3.16 -18.21
CA PRO A 87 2.93 3.12 -18.89
C PRO A 87 3.88 2.11 -18.22
N ARG A 88 4.79 1.54 -19.00
CA ARG A 88 5.63 0.41 -18.55
C ARG A 88 6.94 0.89 -17.94
N HIS A 89 6.88 1.56 -16.79
CA HIS A 89 8.07 2.00 -16.04
C HIS A 89 8.72 0.87 -15.23
N HIS A 90 7.93 -0.12 -14.81
CA HIS A 90 8.40 -1.39 -14.23
C HIS A 90 7.39 -2.52 -14.49
N ASP A 91 7.79 -3.76 -14.18
CA ASP A 91 7.01 -4.97 -14.43
C ASP A 91 6.39 -5.60 -13.17
N ASP A 92 6.61 -5.04 -11.98
CA ASP A 92 5.98 -5.54 -10.75
C ASP A 92 4.44 -5.38 -10.80
N PRO A 93 3.67 -6.48 -10.84
CA PRO A 93 2.21 -6.41 -11.02
C PRO A 93 1.48 -5.89 -9.77
N PHE A 94 2.05 -6.07 -8.57
CA PHE A 94 1.43 -5.59 -7.33
C PHE A 94 1.55 -4.08 -7.22
N ASP A 95 2.75 -3.55 -7.46
CA ASP A 95 2.98 -2.11 -7.49
C ASP A 95 2.11 -1.43 -8.56
N ARG A 96 2.01 -2.03 -9.76
CA ARG A 96 1.13 -1.51 -10.83
C ARG A 96 -0.35 -1.52 -10.44
N MET A 97 -0.80 -2.54 -9.71
CA MET A 97 -2.17 -2.58 -9.19
C MET A 97 -2.40 -1.48 -8.15
N LEU A 98 -1.45 -1.25 -7.25
CA LEU A 98 -1.55 -0.19 -6.24
C LEU A 98 -1.60 1.21 -6.87
N ILE A 99 -0.77 1.45 -7.88
CA ILE A 99 -0.80 2.70 -8.66
C ILE A 99 -2.16 2.88 -9.33
N ALA A 100 -2.67 1.83 -9.98
CA ALA A 100 -3.96 1.87 -10.66
C ALA A 100 -5.12 2.13 -9.69
N GLN A 101 -5.12 1.48 -8.52
CA GLN A 101 -6.10 1.73 -7.47
C GLN A 101 -6.02 3.16 -6.93
N ALA A 102 -4.81 3.67 -6.67
CA ALA A 102 -4.63 5.02 -6.20
C ALA A 102 -5.11 6.07 -7.21
N GLN A 103 -4.83 5.88 -8.50
CA GLN A 103 -5.35 6.75 -9.56
C GLN A 103 -6.87 6.67 -9.69
N THR A 104 -7.43 5.45 -9.70
CA THR A 104 -8.87 5.23 -9.88
C THR A 104 -9.69 5.79 -8.71
N GLU A 105 -9.20 5.57 -7.49
CA GLU A 105 -9.90 5.92 -6.25
C GLU A 105 -9.50 7.29 -5.69
N GLN A 106 -8.58 8.01 -6.37
CA GLN A 106 -8.03 9.31 -5.95
C GLN A 106 -7.40 9.25 -4.55
N LEU A 107 -6.50 8.28 -4.33
CA LEU A 107 -5.80 8.04 -3.07
C LEU A 107 -4.35 8.51 -3.16
N VAL A 108 -3.81 8.90 -2.00
CA VAL A 108 -2.39 9.20 -1.86
C VAL A 108 -1.65 7.93 -1.41
N LEU A 109 -0.65 7.51 -2.17
CA LEU A 109 0.13 6.30 -1.90
C LEU A 109 1.21 6.56 -0.85
N VAL A 110 1.14 5.87 0.28
CA VAL A 110 2.24 5.83 1.24
C VAL A 110 3.24 4.78 0.77
N SER A 111 4.30 5.22 0.07
CA SER A 111 5.27 4.32 -0.55
C SER A 111 6.70 4.83 -0.46
N TYR A 112 7.63 3.87 -0.41
CA TYR A 112 9.06 4.09 -0.49
C TYR A 112 9.66 3.59 -1.82
N GLY A 113 8.83 3.06 -2.71
CA GLY A 113 9.23 2.57 -4.02
C GLY A 113 9.60 3.71 -4.96
N ARG A 114 10.83 3.72 -5.48
CA ARG A 114 11.27 4.76 -6.43
C ARG A 114 10.44 4.75 -7.71
N ALA A 115 10.03 3.57 -8.16
CA ALA A 115 9.31 3.39 -9.42
C ALA A 115 7.93 4.08 -9.41
N PHE A 116 7.34 4.31 -8.24
CA PHE A 116 6.06 5.00 -8.11
C PHE A 116 6.15 6.49 -8.53
N ARG A 117 7.34 7.10 -8.45
CA ARG A 117 7.57 8.51 -8.83
C ARG A 117 7.47 8.74 -10.33
N ASP A 118 7.57 7.68 -11.13
CA ASP A 118 7.47 7.76 -12.59
C ASP A 118 6.00 7.74 -13.05
N TYR A 119 5.04 7.62 -12.13
CA TYR A 119 3.60 7.63 -12.43
C TYR A 119 2.93 8.89 -11.91
N ASP A 120 1.84 9.29 -12.58
CA ASP A 120 0.98 10.40 -12.17
C ASP A 120 0.09 9.96 -11.00
N VAL A 121 0.69 9.85 -9.81
CA VAL A 121 0.00 9.45 -8.58
C VAL A 121 0.58 10.23 -7.39
N PRO A 122 -0.27 10.79 -6.50
CA PRO A 122 0.23 11.51 -5.34
C PRO A 122 0.89 10.53 -4.36
N LEU A 123 2.09 10.86 -3.91
CA LEU A 123 2.84 10.08 -2.93
C LEU A 123 2.84 10.77 -1.58
N ALA A 124 2.60 9.99 -0.54
CA ALA A 124 2.75 10.38 0.85
C ALA A 124 4.02 9.74 1.41
N PRO A 125 4.83 10.55 2.10
CA PRO A 125 4.75 11.99 2.18
C PRO A 125 5.37 12.58 0.90
N ALA A 126 4.80 13.67 0.41
CA ALA A 126 5.37 14.36 -0.74
C ALA A 126 6.77 14.84 -0.35
N ASP A 127 7.81 14.25 -0.94
CA ASP A 127 9.14 14.82 -0.84
C ASP A 127 9.07 16.22 -1.49
N ILE A 128 9.43 17.26 -0.72
CA ILE A 128 9.68 18.64 -1.18
C ILE A 128 10.89 18.64 -2.11
#